data_AF-A0A4R2NN73-F1
#
_entry.id   AF-A0A4R2NN73-F1
#
_cell.length_a   1.000
_cell.length_b   1.000
_cell.length_c   1.000
_cell.angle_alpha   90.00
_cell.angle_beta   90.00
_cell.angle_gamma   90.00
#
_symmetry.space_group_name_H-M   'P 1'
#
loop_
_entity.id
_entity.type
_entity.pdbx_description
1 polymer ?
#
loop_
_entity_poly.entity_id
_entity_poly.type
_entity_poly.pdbx_seq_one_letter_code
_entity_poly.pdbx_strand_id
1 'polypeptide(L)'
;MRESFILALVLTLGGVGQGVAEETAQAIGDPEAGADVWILCSGCHQIGPDAEIGIGPPLSGIFGRRMASVEGFPYSRSMMRMGRDGLIWSLETLDAYIENPRVLVSGTRMGFEGLEDPTERADLLAFLREFSDKPSNIPEAAPTALAALPTLSDETLAIVGDAAYGEYLASECTTCHQRDGSDRGIPSITLWPEENFVLAMHAYKQKLRPHPVMQMMASRLSDEEIAALAAYFATLGR
;
A
#
# COMPACT_ATOMS: atom_id res chain seq x y z
N MET A 1 43.60 -23.90 -60.25
CA MET A 1 42.52 -24.16 -61.24
C MET A 1 41.27 -24.50 -60.49
N ARG A 2 40.19 -23.78 -60.81
CA ARG A 2 38.78 -24.00 -60.43
C ARG A 2 38.35 -23.51 -59.06
N GLU A 3 37.93 -22.25 -59.13
CA GLU A 3 36.99 -21.56 -58.27
C GLU A 3 35.65 -22.29 -58.24
N SER A 4 35.01 -22.33 -57.07
CA SER A 4 33.57 -22.55 -56.94
C SER A 4 33.06 -21.72 -55.77
N PHE A 5 32.36 -20.66 -56.13
CA PHE A 5 31.51 -19.84 -55.28
C PHE A 5 30.50 -20.72 -54.51
N ILE A 6 30.39 -20.51 -53.20
CA ILE A 6 29.17 -20.82 -52.46
C ILE A 6 28.69 -19.53 -51.80
N LEU A 7 27.48 -19.17 -52.21
CA LEU A 7 26.68 -18.01 -51.84
C LEU A 7 26.53 -17.90 -50.32
N ALA A 8 26.99 -16.80 -49.74
CA ALA A 8 26.70 -16.44 -48.36
C ALA A 8 25.30 -15.82 -48.27
N LEU A 9 24.32 -16.57 -47.78
CA LEU A 9 23.04 -16.03 -47.35
C LEU A 9 23.18 -15.54 -45.90
N VAL A 10 23.55 -14.26 -45.73
CA VAL A 10 23.49 -13.60 -44.42
C VAL A 10 22.04 -13.21 -44.17
N LEU A 11 21.33 -14.03 -43.38
CA LEU A 11 20.03 -13.67 -42.82
C LEU A 11 20.27 -12.57 -41.77
N THR A 12 20.01 -11.31 -42.13
CA THR A 12 19.91 -10.22 -41.16
C THR A 12 18.63 -10.42 -40.35
N LEU A 13 18.75 -11.10 -39.20
CA LEU A 13 17.72 -11.03 -38.16
C LEU A 13 17.71 -9.60 -37.61
N GLY A 14 16.66 -8.87 -38.02
CA GLY A 14 16.30 -7.57 -37.48
C GLY A 14 16.20 -7.64 -35.96
N GLY A 15 16.65 -6.56 -35.33
CA GLY A 15 16.68 -6.41 -33.87
C GLY A 15 15.34 -6.71 -33.22
N VAL A 16 15.42 -7.48 -32.14
CA VAL A 16 14.47 -7.34 -31.04
C VAL A 16 15.27 -6.64 -29.96
N GLY A 17 15.13 -5.32 -29.90
CA GLY A 17 15.54 -4.58 -28.72
C GLY A 17 14.84 -5.20 -27.53
N GLN A 18 15.62 -5.68 -26.57
CA GLN A 18 15.10 -6.07 -25.28
C GLN A 18 14.58 -4.79 -24.62
N GLY A 19 13.28 -4.54 -24.80
CA GLY A 19 12.53 -3.67 -23.91
C GLY A 19 12.48 -4.37 -22.56
N VAL A 20 13.51 -4.13 -21.73
CA VAL A 20 13.36 -4.26 -20.29
C VAL A 20 12.25 -3.28 -19.92
N ALA A 21 11.06 -3.81 -19.63
CA ALA A 21 10.03 -3.04 -18.95
C ALA A 21 10.62 -2.72 -17.57
N GLU A 22 10.99 -1.45 -17.37
CA GLU A 22 11.35 -0.95 -16.05
C GLU A 22 10.16 -1.15 -15.11
N GLU A 23 10.39 -1.99 -14.12
CA GLU A 23 9.54 -2.21 -12.96
C GLU A 23 9.53 -0.91 -12.14
N THR A 24 8.49 -0.09 -12.30
CA THR A 24 8.23 1.03 -11.40
C THR A 24 7.03 0.70 -10.54
N ALA A 25 7.28 0.14 -9.35
CA ALA A 25 6.39 0.41 -8.23
C ALA A 25 6.38 1.95 -8.07
N GLN A 26 5.21 2.57 -8.17
CA GLN A 26 5.13 4.03 -8.11
C GLN A 26 5.43 4.46 -6.67
N ALA A 27 6.66 4.87 -6.42
CA ALA A 27 7.07 5.44 -5.16
C ALA A 27 6.14 6.62 -4.83
N ILE A 28 5.76 6.75 -3.55
CA ILE A 28 4.96 7.89 -3.08
C ILE A 28 5.68 9.18 -3.46
N GLY A 29 6.97 9.24 -3.14
CA GLY A 29 7.92 10.32 -3.43
C GLY A 29 9.34 9.84 -3.06
N ASP A 30 10.29 10.77 -3.01
CA ASP A 30 11.67 10.53 -2.61
C ASP A 30 11.84 10.74 -1.09
N PRO A 31 12.14 9.68 -0.30
CA PRO A 31 12.31 9.82 1.15
C PRO A 31 13.56 10.63 1.54
N GLU A 32 14.60 10.68 0.70
CA GLU A 32 15.78 11.50 0.97
C GLU A 32 15.43 13.00 0.85
N ALA A 33 14.70 13.38 -0.20
CA ALA A 33 14.16 14.74 -0.33
C ALA A 33 13.14 15.05 0.78
N GLY A 34 12.33 14.06 1.18
CA GLY A 34 11.37 14.19 2.28
C GLY A 34 12.02 14.49 3.63
N ALA A 35 13.24 14.00 3.86
CA ALA A 35 14.02 14.31 5.05
C ALA A 35 14.39 15.81 5.13
N ASP A 36 14.56 16.48 3.99
CA ASP A 36 14.79 17.93 3.96
C ASP A 36 13.50 18.69 4.31
N VAL A 37 12.35 18.24 3.81
CA VAL A 37 11.02 18.82 4.13
C VAL A 37 10.67 18.62 5.61
N TRP A 38 11.10 17.51 6.22
CA TRP A 38 10.85 17.19 7.64
C TRP A 38 11.31 18.28 8.61
N ILE A 39 12.29 19.12 8.22
CA ILE A 39 12.75 20.26 9.03
C ILE A 39 11.57 21.15 9.47
N LEU A 40 10.57 21.35 8.60
CA LEU A 40 9.35 22.12 8.89
C LEU A 40 8.51 21.52 10.04
N CYS A 41 8.62 20.22 10.26
CA CYS A 41 7.83 19.47 11.25
C CYS A 41 8.60 19.21 12.55
N SER A 42 9.92 19.01 12.44
CA SER A 42 10.83 18.58 13.50
C SER A 42 10.87 19.50 14.73
N GLY A 43 10.53 20.79 14.57
CA GLY A 43 10.46 21.75 15.66
C GLY A 43 9.32 21.46 16.64
N CYS A 44 8.28 20.73 16.21
CA CYS A 44 7.13 20.39 17.04
C CYS A 44 6.97 18.89 17.27
N HIS A 45 7.38 18.08 16.29
CA HIS A 45 7.14 16.64 16.27
C HIS A 45 8.46 15.86 16.36
N GLN A 46 8.39 14.69 17.00
CA GLN A 46 9.50 13.75 17.07
C GLN A 46 9.19 12.46 16.30
N ILE A 47 10.24 11.83 15.80
CA ILE A 47 10.22 10.53 15.11
C ILE A 47 11.37 9.65 15.63
N GLY A 48 11.25 8.34 15.45
CA GLY A 48 12.19 7.35 15.98
C GLY A 48 11.63 6.54 17.17
N PRO A 49 12.43 5.58 17.68
CA PRO A 49 12.02 4.65 18.74
C PRO A 49 11.78 5.34 20.08
N ASP A 50 12.49 6.44 20.34
CA ASP A 50 12.43 7.19 21.60
C ASP A 50 11.62 8.48 21.47
N ALA A 51 10.73 8.58 20.46
CA ALA A 51 9.95 9.79 20.22
C ALA A 51 8.94 10.05 21.34
N GLU A 52 9.03 11.23 21.96
CA GLU A 52 8.18 11.65 23.06
C GLU A 52 7.11 12.67 22.64
N ILE A 53 6.15 12.92 23.54
CA ILE A 53 5.16 13.99 23.37
C ILE A 53 5.82 15.34 23.62
N GLY A 54 5.78 16.23 22.62
CA GLY A 54 6.28 17.59 22.71
C GLY A 54 5.19 18.62 22.42
N ILE A 55 5.54 19.65 21.63
CA ILE A 55 4.56 20.62 21.11
C ILE A 55 3.50 19.91 20.26
N GLY A 56 3.92 18.92 19.48
CA GLY A 56 3.08 17.97 18.77
C GLY A 56 3.25 16.54 19.29
N PRO A 57 2.33 15.63 18.95
CA PRO A 57 2.47 14.21 19.24
C PRO A 57 3.59 13.57 18.39
N PRO A 58 4.17 12.45 18.82
CA PRO A 58 5.15 11.70 18.03
C PRO A 58 4.52 11.19 16.72
N LEU A 59 5.31 11.19 15.64
CA LEU A 59 4.86 10.79 14.30
C LEU A 59 5.39 9.43 13.85
N SER A 60 6.21 8.75 14.66
CA SER A 60 6.53 7.33 14.45
C SER A 60 5.26 6.48 14.41
N GLY A 61 5.14 5.59 13.43
CA GLY A 61 3.97 4.72 13.27
C GLY A 61 2.68 5.49 12.99
N ILE A 62 2.74 6.60 12.25
CA ILE A 62 1.55 7.42 12.00
C ILE A 62 0.60 6.77 11.01
N PHE A 63 1.09 6.10 9.97
CA PHE A 63 0.22 5.48 8.99
C PHE A 63 -0.66 4.38 9.60
N GLY A 64 -1.97 4.45 9.35
CA GLY A 64 -3.00 3.58 9.91
C GLY A 64 -3.35 3.83 11.37
N ARG A 65 -2.63 4.72 12.05
CA ARG A 65 -2.99 5.14 13.40
C ARG A 65 -4.29 5.93 13.36
N ARG A 66 -5.19 5.65 14.29
CA ARG A 66 -6.42 6.43 14.47
C ARG A 66 -6.08 7.89 14.76
N MET A 67 -6.82 8.82 14.18
CA MET A 67 -6.64 10.25 14.45
C MET A 67 -6.87 10.53 15.95
N ALA A 68 -6.09 11.47 16.50
CA ALA A 68 -6.16 11.85 17.92
C ALA A 68 -6.04 10.68 18.93
N SER A 69 -5.19 9.68 18.65
CA SER A 69 -5.09 8.48 19.48
C SER A 69 -3.87 8.41 20.41
N VAL A 70 -2.93 9.35 20.34
CA VAL A 70 -1.79 9.34 21.26
C VAL A 70 -2.25 9.78 22.64
N GLU A 71 -2.18 8.89 23.61
CA GLU A 71 -2.60 9.15 24.98
C GLU A 71 -1.77 10.29 25.61
N GLY A 72 -2.43 11.14 26.40
CA GLY A 72 -1.77 12.27 27.08
C GLY A 72 -1.56 13.53 26.23
N PHE A 73 -1.70 13.49 24.90
CA PHE A 73 -1.61 14.70 24.07
C PHE A 73 -2.96 15.45 24.00
N PRO A 74 -3.01 16.78 24.25
CA PRO A 74 -4.25 17.54 24.29
C PRO A 74 -4.73 17.97 22.89
N TYR A 75 -5.35 17.04 22.14
CA TYR A 75 -5.91 17.31 20.80
C TYR A 75 -7.05 18.35 20.79
N SER A 76 -7.33 18.92 19.61
CA SER A 76 -8.51 19.77 19.43
C SER A 76 -9.81 18.95 19.52
N ARG A 77 -10.91 19.59 19.90
CA ARG A 77 -12.23 18.92 19.97
C ARG A 77 -12.66 18.32 18.62
N SER A 78 -12.37 19.01 17.52
CA SER A 78 -12.69 18.54 16.18
C SER A 78 -11.88 17.30 15.81
N MET A 79 -10.57 17.30 16.10
CA MET A 79 -9.71 16.16 15.80
C MET A 79 -10.09 14.92 16.62
N MET A 80 -10.41 15.10 17.90
CA MET A 80 -10.92 14.00 18.75
C MET A 80 -12.23 13.43 18.23
N ARG A 81 -13.14 14.28 17.71
CA ARG A 81 -14.39 13.83 17.10
C ARG A 81 -14.14 12.98 15.87
N MET A 82 -13.33 13.45 14.93
CA MET A 82 -13.01 12.73 13.70
C MET A 82 -12.34 11.38 13.98
N GLY A 83 -11.42 11.33 14.94
CA GLY A 83 -10.82 10.07 15.39
C GLY A 83 -11.83 9.08 15.97
N ARG A 84 -12.78 9.55 16.80
CA ARG A 84 -13.87 8.71 17.34
C ARG A 84 -14.81 8.21 16.23
N ASP A 85 -15.04 9.04 15.22
CA ASP A 85 -15.89 8.71 14.07
C ASP A 85 -15.17 7.77 13.07
N GLY A 86 -13.97 7.29 13.42
CA GLY A 86 -13.26 6.21 12.71
C GLY A 86 -12.16 6.67 11.79
N LEU A 87 -11.85 7.97 11.73
CA LEU A 87 -10.83 8.47 10.82
C LEU A 87 -9.43 8.00 11.24
N ILE A 88 -8.69 7.47 10.26
CA ILE A 88 -7.31 7.00 10.40
C ILE A 88 -6.38 7.88 9.55
N TRP A 89 -5.10 7.86 9.89
CA TRP A 89 -4.07 8.49 9.07
C TRP A 89 -3.70 7.60 7.89
N SER A 90 -4.37 7.82 6.76
CA SER A 90 -3.95 7.28 5.46
C SER A 90 -3.07 8.25 4.69
N LEU A 91 -2.46 7.77 3.61
CA LEU A 91 -1.71 8.60 2.67
C LEU A 91 -2.56 9.78 2.20
N GLU A 92 -3.78 9.52 1.76
CA GLU A 92 -4.76 10.54 1.36
C GLU A 92 -5.10 11.51 2.50
N THR A 93 -5.36 10.99 3.70
CA THR A 93 -5.76 11.84 4.84
C THR A 93 -4.58 12.67 5.34
N LEU A 94 -3.36 12.13 5.31
CA LEU A 94 -2.14 12.84 5.67
C LEU A 94 -1.80 13.90 4.61
N ASP A 95 -1.87 13.57 3.32
CA ASP A 95 -1.65 14.53 2.23
C ASP A 95 -2.59 15.72 2.37
N ALA A 96 -3.90 15.48 2.48
CA ALA A 96 -4.90 16.53 2.65
C ALA A 96 -4.69 17.35 3.95
N TYR A 97 -4.28 16.69 5.04
CA TYR A 97 -4.01 17.38 6.30
C TYR A 97 -2.75 18.23 6.26
N ILE A 98 -1.70 17.77 5.59
CA ILE A 98 -0.43 18.48 5.46
C ILE A 98 -0.56 19.64 4.47
N GLU A 99 -1.33 19.46 3.38
CA GLU A 99 -1.66 20.54 2.45
C GLU A 99 -2.34 21.70 3.18
N ASN A 100 -3.38 21.40 3.98
CA ASN A 100 -4.04 22.43 4.79
C ASN A 100 -4.71 21.87 6.06
N PRO A 101 -4.03 21.96 7.23
CA PRO A 101 -4.55 21.40 8.47
C PRO A 101 -5.88 22.02 8.93
N ARG A 102 -6.08 23.31 8.65
CA ARG A 102 -7.24 24.07 9.11
C ARG A 102 -8.50 23.76 8.31
N VAL A 103 -8.34 23.36 7.05
CA VAL A 103 -9.45 22.96 6.17
C VAL A 103 -9.96 21.59 6.59
N LEU A 104 -9.08 20.58 6.72
CA LEU A 104 -9.51 19.24 7.09
C LEU A 104 -10.00 19.17 8.55
N VAL A 105 -9.33 19.87 9.48
CA VAL A 105 -9.66 19.85 10.91
C VAL A 105 -9.87 21.27 11.42
N SER A 106 -11.11 21.73 11.40
CA SER A 106 -11.47 23.07 11.89
C SER A 106 -11.07 23.26 13.35
N GLY A 107 -10.31 24.32 13.65
CA GLY A 107 -9.81 24.59 14.99
C GLY A 107 -8.75 23.60 15.46
N THR A 108 -8.01 22.97 14.54
CA THR A 108 -6.79 22.23 14.87
C THR A 108 -5.82 23.09 15.67
N ARG A 109 -5.07 22.44 16.58
CA ARG A 109 -4.02 23.09 17.38
C ARG A 109 -2.68 23.14 16.63
N MET A 110 -2.57 22.42 15.51
CA MET A 110 -1.39 22.46 14.66
C MET A 110 -1.36 23.81 13.93
N GLY A 111 -0.45 24.69 14.35
CA GLY A 111 -0.29 26.04 13.81
C GLY A 111 0.40 26.10 12.44
N PHE A 112 0.54 24.97 11.75
CA PHE A 112 1.22 24.86 10.46
C PHE A 112 0.43 25.57 9.35
N GLU A 113 1.11 26.30 8.46
CA GLU A 113 0.47 27.06 7.39
C GLU A 113 -0.07 26.16 6.27
N GLY A 114 0.57 25.00 6.07
CA GLY A 114 0.30 24.08 4.99
C GLY A 114 1.55 23.88 4.14
N LEU A 115 1.54 22.84 3.31
CA LEU A 115 2.58 22.56 2.31
C LEU A 115 1.91 22.41 0.95
N GLU A 116 1.93 23.47 0.14
CA GLU A 116 1.15 23.55 -1.11
C GLU A 116 1.72 22.69 -2.24
N ASP A 117 3.04 22.49 -2.26
CA ASP A 117 3.69 21.71 -3.31
C ASP A 117 3.37 20.21 -3.13
N PRO A 118 2.69 19.58 -4.11
CA PRO A 118 2.33 18.17 -4.02
C PRO A 118 3.54 17.24 -4.07
N THR A 119 4.65 17.65 -4.70
CA THR A 119 5.90 16.89 -4.72
C THR A 119 6.57 16.92 -3.35
N GLU A 120 6.69 18.10 -2.72
CA GLU A 120 7.26 18.18 -1.36
C GLU A 120 6.41 17.40 -0.33
N ARG A 121 5.07 17.41 -0.48
CA ARG A 121 4.19 16.58 0.35
C ARG A 121 4.44 15.10 0.13
N ALA A 122 4.51 14.67 -1.13
CA ALA A 122 4.74 13.29 -1.49
C ALA A 122 6.09 12.77 -0.94
N ASP A 123 7.14 13.57 -1.06
CA ASP A 123 8.47 13.27 -0.53
C ASP A 123 8.44 13.18 1.02
N LEU A 124 7.81 14.14 1.69
CA LEU A 124 7.63 14.09 3.16
C LEU A 124 6.86 12.84 3.61
N LEU A 125 5.82 12.44 2.88
CA LEU A 125 5.05 11.23 3.18
C LEU A 125 5.89 9.97 2.95
N ALA A 126 6.73 9.94 1.92
CA ALA A 126 7.69 8.87 1.69
C ALA A 126 8.71 8.76 2.84
N PHE A 127 9.21 9.89 3.36
CA PHE A 127 10.10 9.91 4.53
C PHE A 127 9.39 9.42 5.80
N LEU A 128 8.21 9.94 6.13
CA LEU A 128 7.45 9.53 7.33
C LEU A 128 7.08 8.05 7.33
N ARG A 129 6.97 7.47 6.14
CA ARG A 129 6.69 6.05 5.94
C ARG A 129 7.81 5.17 6.49
N GLU A 130 9.08 5.55 6.33
CA GLU A 130 10.22 4.79 6.86
C GLU A 130 10.15 4.63 8.39
N PHE A 131 9.52 5.56 9.08
CA PHE A 131 9.30 5.54 10.54
C PHE A 131 7.95 4.95 10.95
N SER A 132 7.16 4.50 9.98
CA SER A 132 5.84 3.93 10.18
C SER A 132 5.69 2.51 9.65
N ASP A 133 6.68 2.02 8.90
CA ASP A 133 6.71 0.66 8.41
C ASP A 133 6.92 -0.32 9.58
N LYS A 134 5.92 -1.17 9.77
CA LYS A 134 6.02 -2.43 10.51
C LYS A 134 5.99 -3.55 9.46
N PRO A 135 6.60 -4.71 9.69
CA PRO A 135 6.47 -5.87 8.79
C PRO A 135 5.00 -6.31 8.54
N SER A 136 4.06 -5.86 9.38
CA SER A 136 2.61 -6.02 9.21
C SER A 136 1.95 -4.96 8.31
N ASN A 137 2.62 -3.84 8.05
CA ASN A 137 2.21 -2.80 7.13
C ASN A 137 2.81 -3.14 5.76
N ILE A 138 2.07 -3.92 4.98
CA ILE A 138 2.40 -4.14 3.57
C ILE A 138 2.44 -2.75 2.91
N PRO A 139 3.55 -2.37 2.24
CA PRO A 139 3.69 -1.00 1.79
C PRO A 139 2.62 -0.55 0.78
N GLU A 140 1.97 -1.51 0.14
CA GLU A 140 0.97 -1.31 -0.91
C GLU A 140 -0.47 -1.57 -0.44
N ALA A 141 -0.69 -1.85 0.84
CA ALA A 141 -2.03 -1.91 1.42
C ALA A 141 -2.45 -0.51 1.87
N ALA A 142 -3.76 -0.22 1.73
CA ALA A 142 -4.36 0.85 2.51
C ALA A 142 -3.93 0.65 3.97
N PRO A 143 -3.39 1.70 4.61
CA PRO A 143 -3.62 3.09 4.27
C PRO A 143 -2.39 3.79 3.67
N THR A 144 -1.40 3.07 3.15
CA THR A 144 -0.07 3.62 2.80
C THR A 144 0.24 3.74 1.30
N ALA A 145 -0.65 3.32 0.40
CA ALA A 145 -0.29 3.12 -1.01
C ALA A 145 -1.02 4.05 -1.98
N LEU A 146 -0.31 4.55 -2.99
CA LEU A 146 -0.91 4.92 -4.27
C LEU A 146 -1.29 3.60 -4.98
N ALA A 147 -2.57 3.37 -5.22
CA ALA A 147 -3.04 2.12 -5.79
C ALA A 147 -2.61 2.00 -7.27
N ALA A 148 -1.51 1.29 -7.54
CA ALA A 148 -1.29 0.69 -8.86
C ALA A 148 -2.24 -0.51 -8.98
N LEU A 149 -3.43 -0.28 -9.53
CA LEU A 149 -4.40 -1.34 -9.78
C LEU A 149 -3.92 -2.21 -10.95
N PRO A 150 -4.05 -3.54 -10.87
CA PRO A 150 -3.76 -4.42 -12.01
C PRO A 150 -4.72 -4.10 -13.16
N THR A 151 -4.21 -4.16 -14.39
CA THR A 151 -5.09 -4.17 -15.55
C THR A 151 -5.66 -5.58 -15.69
N LEU A 152 -6.98 -5.72 -15.52
CA LEU A 152 -7.71 -6.98 -15.66
C LEU A 152 -8.71 -6.87 -16.79
N SER A 153 -9.00 -7.99 -17.46
CA SER A 153 -10.07 -8.03 -18.46
C SER A 153 -11.43 -8.01 -17.76
N ASP A 154 -12.46 -7.56 -18.48
CA ASP A 154 -13.86 -7.64 -18.01
C ASP A 154 -14.27 -9.10 -17.71
N GLU A 155 -13.67 -10.06 -18.41
CA GLU A 155 -13.88 -11.50 -18.17
C GLU A 155 -13.37 -11.92 -16.80
N THR A 156 -12.12 -11.58 -16.44
CA THR A 156 -11.52 -11.91 -15.14
C THR A 156 -12.31 -11.27 -13.98
N LEU A 157 -12.79 -10.03 -14.16
CA LEU A 157 -13.60 -9.34 -13.16
C LEU A 157 -15.02 -9.91 -13.01
N ALA A 158 -15.55 -10.56 -14.05
CA ALA A 158 -16.89 -11.14 -14.03
C ALA A 158 -16.94 -12.58 -13.48
N ILE A 159 -15.79 -13.19 -13.15
CA ILE A 159 -15.75 -14.54 -12.59
C ILE A 159 -16.44 -14.55 -11.22
N VAL A 160 -17.50 -15.35 -11.11
CA VAL A 160 -18.19 -15.60 -9.83
C VAL A 160 -17.48 -16.74 -9.10
N GLY A 161 -16.93 -16.46 -7.92
CA GLY A 161 -16.21 -17.45 -7.12
C GLY A 161 -17.10 -18.52 -6.49
N ASP A 162 -16.64 -19.77 -6.50
CA ASP A 162 -17.23 -20.86 -5.71
C ASP A 162 -16.65 -20.84 -4.28
N ALA A 163 -17.45 -20.41 -3.30
CA ALA A 163 -17.01 -20.31 -1.92
C ALA A 163 -16.65 -21.67 -1.27
N ALA A 164 -17.28 -22.78 -1.70
CA ALA A 164 -16.95 -24.10 -1.17
C ALA A 164 -15.57 -24.56 -1.70
N TYR A 165 -15.27 -24.22 -2.96
CA TYR A 165 -13.94 -24.44 -3.52
C TYR A 165 -12.91 -23.51 -2.86
N GLY A 166 -13.27 -22.25 -2.60
CA GLY A 166 -12.44 -21.30 -1.87
C GLY A 166 -12.09 -21.79 -0.46
N GLU A 167 -13.02 -22.40 0.27
CA GLU A 167 -12.77 -22.98 1.59
C GLU A 167 -11.68 -24.08 1.54
N TYR A 168 -11.73 -24.94 0.52
CA TYR A 168 -10.73 -25.98 0.31
C TYR A 168 -9.33 -25.40 0.08
N LEU A 169 -9.23 -24.39 -0.80
CA LEU A 169 -7.97 -23.70 -1.12
C LEU A 169 -7.42 -22.88 0.05
N ALA A 170 -8.30 -22.35 0.91
CA ALA A 170 -7.93 -21.43 1.99
C ALA A 170 -7.06 -22.06 3.08
N SER A 171 -6.93 -23.39 3.12
CA SER A 171 -6.07 -24.09 4.08
C SER A 171 -4.63 -23.57 4.06
N GLU A 172 -4.06 -23.30 2.88
CA GLU A 172 -2.71 -22.73 2.74
C GLU A 172 -2.65 -21.29 3.26
N CYS A 173 -3.65 -20.47 2.93
CA CYS A 173 -3.74 -19.07 3.33
C CYS A 173 -3.83 -18.93 4.86
N THR A 174 -4.60 -19.82 5.50
CA THR A 174 -4.88 -19.76 6.94
C THR A 174 -3.74 -20.21 7.84
N THR A 175 -2.67 -20.75 7.25
CA THR A 175 -1.39 -20.97 7.95
C THR A 175 -0.76 -19.66 8.41
N CYS A 176 -1.05 -18.57 7.69
CA CYS A 176 -0.51 -17.24 7.93
C CYS A 176 -1.62 -16.24 8.30
N HIS A 177 -2.68 -16.17 7.50
CA HIS A 177 -3.79 -15.24 7.68
C HIS A 177 -4.85 -15.82 8.62
N GLN A 178 -5.08 -15.17 9.76
CA GLN A 178 -5.91 -15.75 10.81
C GLN A 178 -7.40 -15.72 10.44
N ARG A 179 -8.10 -16.84 10.64
CA ARG A 179 -9.54 -17.00 10.32
C ARG A 179 -10.47 -16.17 11.20
N ASP A 180 -10.00 -15.81 12.40
CA ASP A 180 -10.74 -14.99 13.35
C ASP A 180 -10.64 -13.48 13.05
N GLY A 181 -9.95 -13.13 11.95
CA GLY A 181 -9.71 -11.76 11.55
C GLY A 181 -8.65 -11.03 12.37
N SER A 182 -7.92 -11.74 13.24
CA SER A 182 -6.78 -11.16 13.95
C SER A 182 -5.61 -10.88 13.00
N ASP A 183 -4.86 -9.83 13.29
CA ASP A 183 -3.87 -9.22 12.41
C ASP A 183 -2.48 -9.14 13.06
N ARG A 184 -2.16 -10.11 13.92
CA ARG A 184 -0.90 -10.16 14.69
C ARG A 184 0.31 -10.43 13.78
N GLY A 185 0.81 -9.39 13.13
CA GLY A 185 1.99 -9.44 12.26
C GLY A 185 1.68 -9.79 10.80
N ILE A 186 0.55 -10.44 10.53
CA ILE A 186 0.08 -10.81 9.19
C ILE A 186 -1.34 -10.24 9.04
N PRO A 187 -1.63 -9.48 7.97
CA PRO A 187 -2.90 -8.77 7.86
C PRO A 187 -4.08 -9.73 7.71
N SER A 188 -5.22 -9.32 8.26
CA SER A 188 -6.47 -10.03 8.05
C SER A 188 -6.95 -9.89 6.61
N ILE A 189 -7.42 -11.01 6.06
CA ILE A 189 -8.10 -11.10 4.75
C ILE A 189 -9.57 -11.49 4.89
N THR A 190 -10.06 -11.62 6.12
CA THR A 190 -11.45 -11.97 6.41
C THR A 190 -12.37 -10.79 6.16
N LEU A 191 -13.57 -11.02 5.63
CA LEU A 191 -14.57 -10.00 5.32
C LEU A 191 -14.11 -8.92 4.32
N TRP A 192 -13.06 -9.20 3.53
CA TRP A 192 -12.71 -8.34 2.42
C TRP A 192 -13.80 -8.38 1.34
N PRO A 193 -14.16 -7.23 0.74
CA PRO A 193 -14.95 -7.25 -0.49
C PRO A 193 -14.26 -8.11 -1.55
N GLU A 194 -15.02 -8.93 -2.26
CA GLU A 194 -14.49 -9.89 -3.24
C GLU A 194 -13.60 -9.21 -4.28
N GLU A 195 -14.06 -8.08 -4.82
CA GLU A 195 -13.32 -7.25 -5.78
C GLU A 195 -11.94 -6.82 -5.24
N ASN A 196 -11.87 -6.38 -3.98
CA ASN A 196 -10.60 -5.96 -3.38
C ASN A 196 -9.62 -7.13 -3.23
N PHE A 197 -10.12 -8.32 -2.91
CA PHE A 197 -9.30 -9.52 -2.83
C PHE A 197 -8.77 -9.92 -4.21
N VAL A 198 -9.64 -9.94 -5.23
CA VAL A 198 -9.28 -10.24 -6.62
C VAL A 198 -8.20 -9.27 -7.10
N LEU A 199 -8.42 -7.96 -6.96
CA LEU A 199 -7.46 -6.93 -7.34
C LEU A 199 -6.12 -7.10 -6.59
N ALA A 200 -6.14 -7.39 -5.29
CA ALA A 200 -4.92 -7.60 -4.51
C ALA A 200 -4.11 -8.81 -5.01
N MET A 201 -4.76 -9.95 -5.25
CA MET A 201 -4.09 -11.16 -5.69
C MET A 201 -3.52 -11.02 -7.09
N HIS A 202 -4.24 -10.38 -8.01
CA HIS A 202 -3.71 -10.08 -9.34
C HIS A 202 -2.55 -9.07 -9.29
N ALA A 203 -2.59 -8.09 -8.40
CA ALA A 203 -1.48 -7.17 -8.23
C ALA A 203 -0.21 -7.89 -7.74
N TYR A 204 -0.31 -8.87 -6.84
CA TYR A 204 0.82 -9.73 -6.48
C TYR A 204 1.26 -10.64 -7.64
N LYS A 205 0.31 -11.25 -8.36
CA LYS A 205 0.59 -12.13 -9.52
C LYS A 205 1.34 -11.38 -10.64
N GLN A 206 0.97 -10.14 -10.89
CA GLN A 206 1.60 -9.24 -11.86
C GLN A 206 2.82 -8.50 -11.29
N LYS A 207 3.20 -8.78 -10.03
CA LYS A 207 4.32 -8.16 -9.32
C LYS A 207 4.21 -6.63 -9.15
N LEU A 208 3.03 -6.07 -9.32
CA LEU A 208 2.73 -4.66 -9.03
C LEU A 208 2.81 -4.38 -7.52
N ARG A 209 2.68 -5.42 -6.68
CA ARG A 209 2.91 -5.36 -5.24
C ARG A 209 4.17 -6.16 -4.84
N PRO A 210 5.25 -5.51 -4.36
CA PRO A 210 6.46 -6.18 -3.93
C PRO A 210 6.30 -6.89 -2.59
N HIS A 211 5.94 -8.17 -2.62
CA HIS A 211 5.96 -9.04 -1.45
C HIS A 211 6.32 -10.48 -1.85
N PRO A 212 7.58 -10.95 -1.66
CA PRO A 212 8.05 -12.22 -2.23
C PRO A 212 7.18 -13.44 -1.89
N VAL A 213 6.67 -13.52 -0.65
CA VAL A 213 5.78 -14.62 -0.23
C VAL A 213 4.44 -14.55 -0.97
N MET A 214 3.73 -13.43 -0.95
CA MET A 214 2.43 -13.29 -1.61
C MET A 214 2.52 -13.32 -3.14
N GLN A 215 3.63 -12.86 -3.74
CA GLN A 215 3.90 -13.06 -5.17
C GLN A 215 4.05 -14.56 -5.49
N MET A 216 4.79 -15.31 -4.66
CA MET A 216 4.91 -16.75 -4.80
C MET A 216 3.56 -17.46 -4.63
N MET A 217 2.75 -17.06 -3.64
CA MET A 217 1.39 -17.61 -3.45
C MET A 217 0.49 -17.28 -4.65
N ALA A 218 0.38 -16.00 -5.03
CA ALA A 218 -0.48 -15.55 -6.12
C ALA A 218 -0.05 -16.10 -7.49
N SER A 219 1.25 -16.34 -7.71
CA SER A 219 1.75 -16.90 -8.97
C SER A 219 1.22 -18.30 -9.27
N ARG A 220 0.84 -19.06 -8.24
CA ARG A 220 0.35 -20.45 -8.35
C ARG A 220 -1.14 -20.57 -8.60
N LEU A 221 -1.90 -19.50 -8.37
CA LEU A 221 -3.36 -19.52 -8.44
C LEU A 221 -3.86 -19.14 -9.84
N SER A 222 -4.90 -19.79 -10.34
CA SER A 222 -5.66 -19.33 -11.51
C SER A 222 -6.60 -18.17 -11.14
N ASP A 223 -7.18 -17.53 -12.15
CA ASP A 223 -8.15 -16.45 -11.97
C ASP A 223 -9.42 -16.98 -11.26
N GLU A 224 -9.84 -18.20 -11.56
CA GLU A 224 -10.96 -18.89 -10.89
C GLU A 224 -10.64 -19.24 -9.43
N GLU A 225 -9.41 -19.67 -9.15
CA GLU A 225 -8.98 -19.96 -7.77
C GLU A 225 -8.92 -18.67 -6.93
N ILE A 226 -8.47 -17.56 -7.53
CA ILE A 226 -8.49 -16.23 -6.89
C ILE A 226 -9.94 -15.81 -6.59
N ALA A 227 -10.85 -15.95 -7.55
CA ALA A 227 -12.26 -15.62 -7.35
C ALA A 227 -12.93 -16.51 -6.28
N ALA A 228 -12.64 -17.82 -6.27
CA ALA A 228 -13.16 -18.76 -5.27
C ALA A 228 -12.69 -18.40 -3.85
N LEU A 229 -11.40 -18.10 -3.68
CA LEU A 229 -10.83 -17.63 -2.41
C LEU A 229 -11.46 -16.31 -1.96
N ALA A 230 -11.69 -15.37 -2.89
CA ALA A 230 -12.36 -14.09 -2.61
C ALA A 230 -13.78 -14.32 -2.06
N ALA A 231 -14.58 -15.15 -2.74
CA ALA A 231 -15.94 -15.48 -2.33
C ALA A 231 -15.98 -16.14 -0.94
N TYR A 232 -15.04 -17.05 -0.63
CA TYR A 232 -14.95 -17.66 0.69
C TYR A 232 -14.58 -16.64 1.78
N PHE A 233 -13.48 -15.90 1.62
CA PHE A 233 -13.00 -14.98 2.67
C PHE A 233 -13.94 -13.80 2.92
N ALA A 234 -14.72 -13.36 1.93
CA ALA A 234 -15.78 -12.37 2.10
C ALA A 234 -16.91 -12.82 3.06
N THR A 235 -17.07 -14.13 3.26
CA THR A 235 -18.09 -14.71 4.15
C THR A 235 -17.55 -15.07 5.54
N LEU A 236 -16.22 -15.15 5.70
CA LEU A 236 -15.59 -15.62 6.92
C LEU A 236 -15.68 -14.57 8.04
N GLY A 237 -16.44 -14.85 9.10
CA GLY A 237 -16.65 -13.94 10.24
C GLY A 237 -18.03 -13.28 10.30
N ARG A 238 -18.96 -13.67 9.43
CA ARG A 238 -20.40 -13.43 9.62
C ARG A 238 -21.05 -14.46 10.53
#